data_AF-A0A7J8C8T0-F1
#
_entry.id   AF-A0A7J8C8T0-F1
#
_cell.length_a   1.000
_cell.length_b   1.000
_cell.length_c   1.000
_cell.angle_alpha   90.00
_cell.angle_beta   90.00
_cell.angle_gamma   90.00
#
_symmetry.space_group_name_H-M   'P 1'
#
loop_
_entity.id
_entity.type
_entity.pdbx_description
1 polymer ?
#
loop_
_entity_poly.entity_id
_entity_poly.type
_entity_poly.pdbx_seq_one_letter_code
_entity_poly.pdbx_strand_id
1 'polypeptide(L)' 'MYPGPEYSGRETIHPNGSLLLQKVTLKDTGYYTLLGIKRNFQGDKGTGQLRVYQPVGKPSIQARNSSHRA' A
#
# COMPACT_ATOMS: atom_id res chain seq x y z
N MET A 1 20.28 -10.50 -13.38
CA MET A 1 19.89 -9.18 -12.84
C MET A 1 19.50 -9.40 -11.39
N TYR A 2 20.25 -8.84 -10.45
CA TYR A 2 19.99 -9.05 -9.01
C TYR A 2 18.85 -8.12 -8.58
N PRO A 3 17.94 -8.57 -7.70
CA PRO A 3 16.92 -7.68 -7.16
C PRO A 3 17.54 -6.52 -6.39
N GLY A 4 16.86 -5.37 -6.39
CA GLY A 4 17.26 -4.22 -5.58
C GLY A 4 17.10 -4.52 -4.07
N PRO A 5 17.67 -3.67 -3.19
CA PRO A 5 17.65 -3.88 -1.74
C PRO A 5 16.24 -4.02 -1.15
N GLU A 6 15.26 -3.34 -1.74
CA GLU A 6 13.86 -3.32 -1.28
C GLU A 6 12.99 -4.43 -1.89
N TYR A 7 13.55 -5.30 -2.73
CA TYR A 7 12.77 -6.38 -3.35
C TYR A 7 12.38 -7.42 -2.31
N SER A 8 11.08 -7.60 -2.11
CA SER A 8 10.53 -8.55 -1.14
C SER A 8 9.99 -9.83 -1.77
N GLY A 9 10.00 -9.94 -3.10
CA GLY A 9 9.39 -11.05 -3.84
C GLY A 9 7.87 -10.94 -3.96
N ARG A 10 7.29 -9.81 -3.54
CA ARG A 10 5.86 -9.50 -3.64
C ARG A 10 5.54 -8.57 -4.81
N GLU A 11 6.57 -7.97 -5.40
CA GLU A 11 6.51 -7.01 -6.48
C GLU A 11 6.54 -7.73 -7.83
N THR A 12 5.67 -7.34 -8.76
CA THR A 12 5.70 -7.78 -10.16
C THR A 12 5.47 -6.57 -11.07
N ILE A 13 6.43 -6.31 -11.96
CA ILE A 13 6.30 -5.26 -12.99
C ILE A 13 5.73 -5.90 -14.26
N HIS A 14 4.63 -5.35 -14.75
CA HIS A 14 4.01 -5.79 -16.00
C HIS A 14 4.57 -5.01 -17.20
N PRO A 15 4.54 -5.58 -18.42
CA PRO A 15 5.03 -4.90 -19.63
C PRO A 15 4.34 -3.58 -19.95
N ASN A 16 3.12 -3.36 -19.45
CA ASN A 16 2.40 -2.10 -19.57
C ASN A 16 2.88 -1.00 -18.60
N GLY A 17 3.92 -1.28 -17.80
CA GLY A 17 4.49 -0.36 -16.83
C GLY A 17 3.76 -0.33 -15.48
N SER A 18 2.71 -1.13 -15.27
CA SER A 18 2.06 -1.24 -13.96
C SER A 18 2.87 -2.10 -12.99
N LEU A 19 2.84 -1.74 -11.71
CA LEU A 19 3.40 -2.51 -10.60
C LEU A 19 2.27 -3.18 -9.82
N LEU A 20 2.31 -4.50 -9.73
CA LEU A 20 1.51 -5.29 -8.81
C LEU A 20 2.32 -5.54 -7.53
N LEU A 21 1.81 -5.11 -6.38
CA LEU A 21 2.35 -5.45 -5.07
C LEU A 21 1.34 -6.32 -4.32
N GLN A 22 1.69 -7.57 -4.07
CA GLN A 22 0.81 -8.53 -3.40
C GLN A 22 1.07 -8.58 -1.89
N LYS A 23 0.08 -9.03 -1.11
CA LYS A 23 0.19 -9.21 0.35
C LYS A 23 0.72 -7.95 1.04
N VAL A 24 0.06 -6.82 0.77
CA VAL A 24 0.42 -5.52 1.36
C VAL A 24 0.24 -5.52 2.88
N THR A 25 1.10 -4.77 3.55
CA THR A 25 1.13 -4.53 4.99
C THR A 25 1.11 -3.02 5.24
N LEU A 26 0.85 -2.60 6.48
CA LEU A 26 0.92 -1.17 6.82
C LEU A 26 2.28 -0.53 6.50
N LYS A 27 3.37 -1.30 6.54
CA LYS A 27 4.74 -0.84 6.25
C LYS A 27 4.94 -0.46 4.78
N ASP A 28 4.07 -0.94 3.89
CA ASP A 28 4.11 -0.63 2.46
C ASP A 28 3.45 0.73 2.16
N THR A 29 2.90 1.43 3.16
CA THR A 29 2.37 2.79 2.96
C THR A 29 3.52 3.75 2.66
N GLY A 30 3.43 4.47 1.55
CA GLY A 30 4.49 5.38 1.12
C GLY A 30 4.35 5.84 -0.32
N TYR A 31 5.38 6.54 -0.80
CA TYR A 31 5.50 6.94 -2.19
C TYR A 31 6.27 5.89 -2.98
N TYR A 32 5.72 5.51 -4.12
CA TYR A 32 6.36 4.62 -5.09
C TYR A 32 6.67 5.42 -6.34
N THR A 33 7.87 5.24 -6.89
CA THR A 33 8.30 5.87 -8.14
C THR A 33 8.60 4.78 -9.16
N LEU A 34 7.96 4.86 -10.33
CA LEU A 34 8.24 4.02 -11.48
C LEU A 34 9.05 4.83 -12.49
N LEU A 35 10.10 4.22 -13.05
CA LEU A 35 10.97 4.80 -14.06
C LEU A 35 10.79 4.01 -15.37
N GLY A 36 10.16 4.62 -16.36
CA GLY A 36 10.02 4.08 -17.71
C GLY A 36 11.16 4.58 -18.60
N ILE A 37 11.97 3.67 -19.13
CA ILE A 37 13.06 4.03 -20.05
C ILE A 37 12.62 3.81 -21.50
N LYS A 38 12.63 4.88 -22.29
CA LYS A 38 12.36 4.84 -23.74
C LYS A 38 13.55 4.28 -24.50
N ARG A 39 13.34 3.91 -25.76
CA ARG A 39 14.40 3.36 -26.65
C ARG A 39 15.57 4.32 -26.87
N ASN A 40 15.32 5.63 -26.79
CA ASN A 40 16.35 6.67 -26.87
C ASN A 40 17.03 6.95 -25.52
N PHE A 41 16.88 6.05 -24.54
CA PHE A 41 17.43 6.12 -23.19
C PHE A 41 16.91 7.29 -22.33
N GLN A 42 15.87 8.00 -22.78
CA GLN A 42 15.20 8.98 -21.94
C GLN A 42 14.30 8.29 -20.92
N GLY A 43 14.37 8.74 -19.66
CA GLY A 43 13.57 8.21 -18.57
C GLY A 43 12.40 9.13 -18.22
N ASP A 44 11.20 8.56 -18.15
CA ASP A 44 10.03 9.22 -17.59
C ASP A 44 9.73 8.66 -16.19
N LYS A 45 9.35 9.53 -15.26
CA LYS A 45 9.01 9.14 -13.89
C LYS A 45 7.53 9.33 -13.63
N GLY A 46 6.91 8.33 -13.03
CA GLY A 46 5.58 8.42 -12.42
C GLY A 46 5.69 8.14 -10.93
N THR A 47 5.10 8.99 -10.10
CA THR A 47 5.06 8.79 -8.64
C THR A 47 3.61 8.66 -8.17
N GLY A 48 3.34 7.67 -7.33
CA GLY A 48 2.03 7.44 -6.71
C GLY A 48 2.17 7.18 -5.22
N GLN A 49 1.17 7.59 -4.44
CA GLN A 49 1.09 7.29 -3.02
C GLN A 49 0.23 6.03 -2.80
N LEU A 50 0.81 5.02 -2.15
CA LEU A 50 0.07 3.87 -1.64
C LEU A 50 -0.31 4.13 -0.18
N ARG A 51 -1.59 3.95 0.15
CA ARG A 51 -2.09 3.98 1.53
C ARG A 51 -2.73 2.64 1.84
N VAL A 52 -2.20 1.97 2.86
CA VAL A 52 -2.72 0.68 3.34
C VAL A 52 -3.44 0.90 4.66
N TYR A 53 -4.63 0.33 4.80
CA TYR A 53 -5.45 0.46 6.00
C TYR A 53 -5.71 -0.91 6.62
N GLN A 54 -5.76 -0.96 7.95
CA GLN A 54 -6.25 -2.14 8.66
C GLN A 54 -7.78 -2.13 8.70
N PRO A 55 -8.44 -3.27 8.43
CA PRO A 55 -9.87 -3.41 8.66
C PRO A 55 -10.20 -3.14 10.14
N VAL A 56 -11.21 -2.31 10.38
CA VAL A 56 -11.71 -2.07 11.74
C VAL A 56 -12.65 -3.19 12.17
N GLY A 57 -12.64 -3.49 13.47
CA GLY A 57 -13.59 -4.43 14.08
C GLY A 57 -15.03 -3.91 14.02
N LYS A 58 -15.99 -4.81 14.19
CA LYS A 58 -17.40 -4.42 14.31
C LYS A 58 -17.58 -3.49 15.52
N PRO A 59 -18.31 -2.37 15.39
CA PRO A 59 -18.58 -1.50 16.53
C PRO A 59 -19.43 -2.23 17.58
N SER A 60 -19.23 -1.88 18.86
CA SER A 60 -19.97 -2.45 19.99
C SER A 60 -20.62 -1.32 20.79
N ILE A 61 -21.91 -1.48 21.12
CA ILE A 61 -22.67 -0.54 21.94
C ILE A 61 -22.85 -1.19 23.32
N GLN A 62 -22.43 -0.47 24.36
CA GLN A 62 -22.71 -0.85 25.75
C GLN A 62 -23.63 0.20 26.37
N ALA A 63 -24.84 -0.22 26.75
CA ALA A 63 -25.74 0.59 27.55
C ALA A 63 -25.52 0.29 29.04
N ARG A 64 -25.37 1.33 29.86
CA ARG A 64 -25.40 1.23 31.33
C ARG A 64 -26.62 1.97 31.85
N ASN A 65 -27.38 1.32 32.72
CA ASN A 65 -28.47 1.96 33.44
C ASN A 65 -27.94 2.40 34.82
N SER A 66 -28.16 3.66 35.18
CA SER A 66 -27.94 4.16 36.55
C SER A 66 -29.28 4.22 37.26
N SER A 67 -29.47 3.39 38.28
CA SER A 67 -30.64 3.45 39.15
C SER A 67 -30.60 4.75 39.96
N HIS A 68 -31.44 5.74 39.64
CA HIS A 68 -31.67 6.87 40.53
C HIS A 68 -32.61 6.41 41.65
N ARG A 69 -32.15 6.46 42.91
CA ARG A 69 -32.96 6.07 44.07
C ARG A 69 -33.56 7.32 44.70
N ALA A 70 -34.89 7.41 44.58
CA ALA A 70 -35.85 8.35 45.20
C ALA A 70 -35.74 9.83 44.77
#